data_AF-A0A2V9PRP6-F1
#
_entry.id   AF-A0A2V9PRP6-F1
#
_cell.length_a   1.000
_cell.length_b   1.000
_cell.length_c   1.000
_cell.angle_alpha   90.00
_cell.angle_beta   90.00
_cell.angle_gamma   90.00
#
_symmetry.space_group_name_H-M   'P 1'
#
loop_
_entity.id
_entity.type
_entity.pdbx_description
1 polymer ?
#
loop_
_entity_poly.entity_id
_entity_poly.type
_entity_poly.pdbx_seq_one_letter_code
_entity_poly.pdbx_strand_id
1 'polypeptide(L)'
;MPRHIDPDLEGRILEAARKLWRKGGEKSLSMRTIAKLAGTNAPALYRRFRNRDDILRATVQSYQQEVAKQLRPCGSLQEMAKRYVNYALRYPHEHQLMMSGLLARTTKLRPNFEFALSRTAEWLGGDGNEHRSLILAIIALIDGVVLLKHTGWVREEDSSALSAGFVKALDVLVQNELQFRTAGSTELLTDGNRH
;
A
#
# COMPACT_ATOMS: atom_id res chain seq x y z
N MET A 1 -10.27 -33.19 -27.85
CA MET A 1 -10.42 -33.12 -26.38
C MET A 1 -10.92 -31.74 -25.98
N PRO A 2 -11.95 -31.61 -25.13
CA PRO A 2 -12.38 -30.31 -24.63
C PRO A 2 -11.25 -29.71 -23.80
N ARG A 3 -10.91 -28.45 -24.07
CA ARG A 3 -9.86 -27.72 -23.36
C ARG A 3 -10.39 -27.42 -21.95
N HIS A 4 -10.00 -28.23 -20.96
CA HIS A 4 -10.41 -27.99 -19.57
C HIS A 4 -9.86 -26.63 -19.12
N ILE A 5 -10.77 -25.68 -18.93
CA ILE A 5 -10.47 -24.39 -18.31
C ILE A 5 -10.31 -24.71 -16.83
N ASP A 6 -9.08 -24.65 -16.32
CA ASP A 6 -8.83 -24.72 -14.89
C ASP A 6 -9.30 -23.40 -14.26
N PRO A 7 -10.37 -23.41 -13.44
CA PRO A 7 -10.94 -22.21 -12.84
C PRO A 7 -9.99 -21.61 -11.77
N ASP A 8 -9.14 -22.41 -11.14
CA ASP A 8 -8.29 -21.99 -10.02
C ASP A 8 -6.91 -21.50 -10.48
N LEU A 9 -6.61 -21.62 -11.78
CA LEU A 9 -5.32 -21.23 -12.34
C LEU A 9 -4.96 -19.77 -12.08
N GLU A 10 -5.92 -18.84 -12.18
CA GLU A 10 -5.68 -17.42 -11.88
C GLU A 10 -5.30 -17.21 -10.42
N GLY A 11 -5.99 -17.87 -9.49
CA GLY A 11 -5.66 -17.85 -8.06
C GLY A 11 -4.27 -18.40 -7.78
N ARG A 12 -3.88 -19.52 -8.40
CA ARG A 12 -2.53 -20.10 -8.26
C ARG A 12 -1.44 -19.19 -8.84
N ILE A 13 -1.70 -18.54 -9.98
CA ILE A 13 -0.78 -17.56 -10.59
C ILE A 13 -0.58 -16.37 -9.64
N LEU A 14 -1.68 -15.84 -9.09
CA LEU A 14 -1.64 -14.71 -8.18
C LEU A 14 -0.89 -15.06 -6.88
N GLU A 15 -1.17 -16.23 -6.29
CA GLU A 15 -0.47 -16.69 -5.09
C GLU A 15 1.03 -16.92 -5.35
N ALA A 16 1.39 -17.48 -6.51
CA ALA A 16 2.78 -17.61 -6.91
C ALA A 16 3.47 -16.23 -7.06
N ALA A 17 2.81 -15.26 -7.68
CA ALA A 17 3.33 -13.91 -7.82
C ALA A 17 3.55 -13.23 -6.46
N ARG A 18 2.59 -13.36 -5.54
CA ARG A 18 2.69 -12.85 -4.17
C ARG A 18 3.86 -13.46 -3.40
N LYS A 19 4.02 -14.79 -3.46
CA LYS A 19 5.13 -15.50 -2.83
C LYS A 19 6.49 -15.03 -3.36
N LEU A 20 6.63 -14.88 -4.68
CA LEU A 20 7.85 -14.36 -5.28
C LEU A 20 8.11 -12.92 -4.80
N TRP A 21 7.11 -12.05 -4.90
CA TRP A 21 7.23 -10.66 -4.51
C TRP A 21 7.65 -10.48 -3.05
N ARG A 22 7.06 -11.24 -2.12
CA ARG A 22 7.47 -11.26 -0.71
C ARG A 22 8.92 -11.69 -0.50
N LYS A 23 9.44 -12.58 -1.35
CA LYS A 23 10.78 -13.15 -1.22
C LYS A 23 11.88 -12.25 -1.79
N GLY A 24 11.61 -11.51 -2.87
CA GLY A 24 12.67 -10.74 -3.54
C GLY A 24 12.20 -9.58 -4.40
N GLY A 25 10.99 -9.07 -4.14
CA GLY A 25 10.41 -7.92 -4.83
C GLY A 25 10.42 -8.07 -6.35
N GLU A 26 10.63 -6.94 -7.03
CA GLU A 26 10.65 -6.81 -8.50
C GLU A 26 11.54 -7.84 -9.20
N LYS A 27 12.78 -8.04 -8.70
CA LYS A 27 13.79 -8.91 -9.33
C LYS A 27 13.41 -10.39 -9.32
N SER A 28 12.58 -10.80 -8.37
CA SER A 28 12.11 -12.18 -8.26
C SER A 28 10.97 -12.53 -9.22
N LEU A 29 10.31 -11.51 -9.79
CA LEU A 29 9.07 -11.66 -10.53
C LEU A 29 9.31 -11.81 -12.03
N SER A 30 9.27 -13.04 -12.53
CA SER A 30 9.28 -13.34 -13.97
C SER A 30 8.09 -14.23 -14.37
N MET A 31 7.56 -14.03 -15.58
CA MET A 31 6.46 -14.84 -16.12
C MET A 31 6.78 -16.35 -16.08
N ARG A 32 8.03 -16.72 -16.38
CA ARG A 32 8.48 -18.12 -16.37
C ARG A 32 8.51 -18.70 -14.94
N THR A 33 9.04 -17.94 -13.99
CA THR A 33 9.11 -18.38 -12.58
C THR A 33 7.71 -18.50 -11.99
N ILE A 34 6.81 -17.55 -12.29
CA ILE A 34 5.40 -17.59 -11.88
C ILE A 34 4.71 -18.83 -12.44
N ALA A 35 4.83 -19.10 -13.75
CA ALA A 35 4.21 -20.27 -14.37
C ALA A 35 4.68 -21.57 -13.71
N LYS A 36 6.00 -21.70 -13.47
CA LYS A 36 6.58 -22.86 -12.79
C LYS A 36 6.01 -23.02 -11.37
N LEU A 37 6.03 -21.96 -10.57
CA LEU A 37 5.57 -22.00 -9.18
C LEU A 37 4.05 -22.22 -9.07
N ALA A 38 3.29 -21.67 -10.02
CA ALA A 38 1.86 -21.88 -10.13
C ALA A 38 1.50 -23.26 -10.67
N GLY A 39 2.46 -24.12 -11.05
CA GLY A 39 2.19 -25.45 -11.60
C GLY A 39 1.50 -25.40 -12.96
N THR A 40 1.95 -24.50 -13.85
CA THR A 40 1.44 -24.31 -15.21
C THR A 40 2.57 -24.03 -16.20
N ASN A 41 2.24 -23.72 -17.45
CA ASN A 41 3.20 -23.30 -18.48
C ASN A 41 2.98 -21.85 -18.92
N ALA A 42 4.00 -21.24 -19.55
CA ALA A 42 3.94 -19.87 -20.03
C ALA A 42 2.73 -19.60 -20.96
N PRO A 43 2.44 -20.44 -21.99
CA PRO A 43 1.26 -20.22 -22.82
C PRO A 43 -0.07 -20.22 -22.07
N ALA A 44 -0.22 -21.03 -21.03
CA ALA A 44 -1.41 -21.05 -20.18
C ALA A 44 -1.53 -19.81 -19.30
N LEU A 45 -0.41 -19.35 -18.75
CA LEU A 45 -0.35 -18.10 -18.01
C LEU A 45 -0.69 -16.90 -18.90
N TYR A 46 -0.13 -16.81 -20.10
CA TYR A 46 -0.40 -15.72 -21.05
C TYR A 46 -1.86 -15.64 -21.51
N ARG A 47 -2.61 -16.75 -21.47
CA ARG A 47 -4.06 -16.74 -21.71
C ARG A 47 -4.86 -16.07 -20.59
N ARG A 48 -4.32 -16.02 -19.37
CA ARG A 48 -4.96 -15.41 -18.20
C ARG A 48 -4.47 -13.98 -17.97
N PHE A 49 -3.16 -13.76 -18.09
CA PHE A 49 -2.51 -12.47 -17.89
C PHE A 49 -1.63 -12.14 -19.08
N ARG A 50 -1.88 -11.02 -19.76
CA ARG A 50 -1.21 -10.71 -21.04
C ARG A 50 0.27 -10.41 -20.85
N ASN A 51 0.63 -9.89 -19.69
CA ASN A 51 1.99 -9.49 -19.36
C ASN A 51 2.21 -9.49 -17.83
N ARG A 52 3.44 -9.15 -17.43
CA ARG A 52 3.85 -9.01 -16.03
C ARG A 52 3.05 -7.94 -15.28
N ASP A 53 2.69 -6.85 -15.95
CA ASP A 53 1.99 -5.72 -15.32
C ASP A 53 0.54 -6.08 -14.99
N ASP A 54 -0.11 -6.93 -15.78
CA ASP A 54 -1.44 -7.46 -15.47
C ASP A 54 -1.43 -8.26 -14.16
N ILE A 55 -0.40 -9.10 -13.96
CA ILE A 55 -0.22 -9.86 -12.72
C ILE A 55 0.06 -8.92 -11.54
N LEU A 56 0.90 -7.91 -11.74
CA LEU A 56 1.20 -6.93 -10.71
C LEU A 56 -0.03 -6.13 -10.29
N ARG A 57 -0.90 -5.75 -11.24
CA ARG A 57 -2.19 -5.10 -10.93
C ARG A 57 -3.07 -5.99 -10.08
N ALA A 58 -3.24 -7.25 -10.45
CA ALA A 58 -4.01 -8.21 -9.66
C ALA A 58 -3.39 -8.42 -8.26
N THR A 59 -2.06 -8.44 -8.17
CA THR A 59 -1.30 -8.58 -6.91
C THR A 59 -1.54 -7.39 -6.00
N VAL A 60 -1.42 -6.17 -6.54
CA VAL A 60 -1.76 -4.92 -5.85
C VAL A 60 -3.19 -4.92 -5.34
N GLN A 61 -4.15 -5.29 -6.20
CA GLN A 61 -5.56 -5.31 -5.83
C GLN A 61 -5.81 -6.29 -4.68
N SER A 62 -5.16 -7.45 -4.70
CA SER A 62 -5.22 -8.43 -3.61
C SER A 62 -4.69 -7.84 -2.29
N TYR A 63 -3.54 -7.16 -2.32
CA TYR A 63 -2.98 -6.51 -1.12
C TYR A 63 -3.88 -5.39 -0.60
N GLN A 64 -4.44 -4.58 -1.50
CA GLN A 64 -5.37 -3.51 -1.14
C GLN A 64 -6.60 -4.09 -0.41
N GLN A 65 -7.18 -5.17 -0.93
CA GLN A 65 -8.32 -5.84 -0.30
C GLN A 65 -7.98 -6.43 1.08
N GLU A 66 -6.79 -7.01 1.25
CA GLU A 66 -6.35 -7.55 2.54
C GLU A 66 -6.12 -6.45 3.57
N VAL A 67 -5.47 -5.36 3.17
CA VAL A 67 -5.30 -4.17 4.03
C VAL A 67 -6.66 -3.60 4.38
N ALA A 68 -7.57 -3.42 3.42
CA ALA A 68 -8.91 -2.91 3.69
C ALA A 68 -9.66 -3.77 4.72
N LYS A 69 -9.57 -5.10 4.64
CA LYS A 69 -10.17 -6.02 5.64
C LYS A 69 -9.60 -5.78 7.04
N GLN A 70 -8.31 -5.48 7.16
CA GLN A 70 -7.67 -5.20 8.45
C GLN A 70 -8.03 -3.82 9.00
N LEU A 71 -8.22 -2.81 8.14
CA LEU A 71 -8.52 -1.43 8.52
C LEU A 71 -10.01 -1.19 8.79
N ARG A 72 -10.92 -1.97 8.19
CA ARG A 72 -12.38 -1.85 8.37
C ARG A 72 -12.84 -1.83 9.84
N PRO A 73 -12.32 -2.69 10.74
CA PRO A 73 -12.75 -2.72 12.14
C PRO A 73 -12.22 -1.57 12.99
N CYS A 74 -11.30 -0.74 12.49
CA CYS A 74 -10.73 0.36 13.28
C CYS A 74 -11.83 1.35 13.66
N GLY A 75 -11.70 1.91 14.87
CA GLY A 75 -12.64 2.88 15.43
C GLY A 75 -12.17 4.34 15.38
N SER A 76 -10.94 4.60 14.93
CA SER A 76 -10.38 5.94 14.78
C SER A 76 -9.26 5.99 13.73
N LEU A 77 -8.92 7.22 13.29
CA LEU A 77 -7.84 7.45 12.33
C LEU A 77 -6.47 7.06 12.92
N GLN A 78 -6.25 7.33 14.21
CA GLN A 78 -5.03 6.93 14.90
C GLN A 78 -4.89 5.40 14.95
N GLU A 79 -5.97 4.67 15.23
CA GLU A 79 -5.94 3.20 15.20
C GLU A 79 -5.66 2.68 13.78
N MET A 80 -6.32 3.27 12.77
CA MET A 80 -6.12 2.91 11.37
C MET A 80 -4.65 3.12 10.95
N ALA A 81 -4.05 4.27 11.28
CA ALA A 81 -2.66 4.59 10.98
C ALA A 81 -1.67 3.64 11.68
N LYS A 82 -1.88 3.37 12.98
CA LYS A 82 -1.09 2.39 13.76
C LYS A 82 -1.17 0.99 13.15
N ARG A 83 -2.36 0.57 12.73
CA ARG A 83 -2.56 -0.74 12.10
C ARG A 83 -1.87 -0.82 10.73
N TYR A 84 -1.95 0.24 9.92
CA TYR A 84 -1.29 0.28 8.62
C TYR A 84 0.24 0.31 8.74
N VAL A 85 0.84 1.10 9.63
CA VAL A 85 2.31 1.10 9.81
C VAL A 85 2.82 -0.27 10.26
N ASN A 86 2.10 -0.97 11.15
CA ASN A 86 2.46 -2.33 11.56
C ASN A 86 2.42 -3.32 10.40
N TYR A 87 1.40 -3.21 9.53
CA TYR A 87 1.34 -3.99 8.29
C TYR A 87 2.54 -3.67 7.38
N ALA A 88 2.84 -2.38 7.18
CA ALA A 88 3.90 -1.93 6.29
C ALA A 88 5.30 -2.39 6.73
N LEU A 89 5.56 -2.35 8.05
CA LEU A 89 6.79 -2.85 8.64
C LEU A 89 6.91 -4.38 8.55
N ARG A 90 5.79 -5.10 8.66
CA ARG A 90 5.77 -6.57 8.55
C ARG A 90 5.92 -7.06 7.10
N TYR A 91 5.40 -6.31 6.14
CA TYR A 91 5.37 -6.68 4.73
C TYR A 91 5.97 -5.58 3.83
N PRO A 92 7.27 -5.27 3.96
CA PRO A 92 7.90 -4.11 3.33
C PRO A 92 7.83 -4.14 1.80
N HIS A 93 7.97 -5.32 1.17
CA HIS A 93 7.84 -5.43 -0.29
C HIS A 93 6.40 -5.19 -0.78
N GLU A 94 5.39 -5.63 -0.03
CA GLU A 94 3.98 -5.38 -0.40
C GLU A 94 3.66 -3.89 -0.31
N HIS A 95 4.09 -3.27 0.79
CA HIS A 95 4.01 -1.84 0.97
C HIS A 95 4.73 -1.06 -0.14
N GLN A 96 5.99 -1.43 -0.43
CA GLN A 96 6.78 -0.84 -1.51
C GLN A 96 6.05 -0.92 -2.85
N LEU A 97 5.44 -2.06 -3.19
CA LEU A 97 4.68 -2.18 -4.43
C LEU A 97 3.46 -1.25 -4.44
N MET A 98 2.71 -1.21 -3.34
CA MET A 98 1.54 -0.34 -3.23
C MET A 98 1.90 1.15 -3.32
N MET A 99 3.04 1.57 -2.79
CA MET A 99 3.48 2.97 -2.82
C MET A 99 4.32 3.30 -4.07
N SER A 100 4.67 2.31 -4.90
CA SER A 100 5.54 2.52 -6.06
C SER A 100 4.85 3.26 -7.20
N GLY A 101 5.66 3.96 -8.02
CA GLY A 101 5.21 4.51 -9.30
C GLY A 101 4.68 3.45 -10.27
N LEU A 102 5.03 2.17 -10.08
CA LEU A 102 4.48 1.06 -10.86
C LEU A 102 2.97 0.89 -10.61
N LEU A 103 2.48 1.11 -9.39
CA LEU A 103 1.06 1.17 -9.10
C LEU A 103 0.42 2.41 -9.74
N ALA A 104 1.06 3.58 -9.61
CA ALA A 104 0.56 4.82 -10.18
C ALA A 104 0.42 4.78 -11.71
N ARG A 105 1.29 4.04 -12.42
CA ARG A 105 1.19 3.80 -13.88
C ARG A 105 0.08 2.85 -14.26
N THR A 106 -0.36 1.99 -13.34
CA THR A 106 -1.24 0.86 -13.65
C THR A 106 -2.67 1.06 -13.17
N THR A 107 -2.92 1.97 -12.23
CA THR A 107 -4.26 2.40 -11.84
C THR A 107 -4.27 3.81 -11.26
N LYS A 108 -5.31 4.59 -11.60
CA LYS A 108 -5.59 5.88 -10.93
C LYS A 108 -6.39 5.71 -9.64
N LEU A 109 -7.00 4.54 -9.43
CA LEU A 109 -7.85 4.28 -8.28
C LEU A 109 -6.99 4.02 -7.04
N ARG A 110 -7.35 4.67 -5.93
CA ARG A 110 -6.71 4.48 -4.62
C ARG A 110 -7.78 4.09 -3.59
N PRO A 111 -8.38 2.88 -3.71
CA PRO A 111 -9.55 2.52 -2.91
C PRO A 111 -9.31 2.58 -1.40
N ASN A 112 -8.12 2.20 -0.93
CA ASN A 112 -7.78 2.29 0.50
C ASN A 112 -7.60 3.74 0.97
N PHE A 113 -7.14 4.63 0.09
CA PHE A 113 -7.02 6.05 0.38
C PHE A 113 -8.41 6.69 0.45
N GLU A 114 -9.26 6.45 -0.54
CA GLU A 114 -10.65 6.97 -0.53
C GLU A 114 -11.46 6.37 0.64
N PHE A 115 -11.21 5.11 1.00
CA PHE A 115 -11.76 4.51 2.22
C PHE A 115 -11.30 5.23 3.49
N ALA A 116 -10.01 5.56 3.61
CA ALA A 116 -9.48 6.30 4.75
C ALA A 116 -10.09 7.70 4.83
N LEU A 117 -10.29 8.40 3.71
CA LEU A 117 -10.96 9.71 3.67
C LEU A 117 -12.42 9.60 4.17
N SER A 118 -13.18 8.61 3.67
CA SER A 118 -14.56 8.37 4.11
C SER A 118 -14.65 8.13 5.62
N ARG A 119 -13.81 7.23 6.14
CA ARG A 119 -13.80 6.91 7.58
C ARG A 119 -13.37 8.09 8.43
N THR A 120 -12.45 8.91 7.93
CA THR A 120 -12.00 10.11 8.63
C THR A 120 -13.12 11.15 8.73
N ALA A 121 -13.88 11.35 7.65
CA ALA A 121 -15.07 12.20 7.68
C ALA A 121 -16.13 11.66 8.65
N GLU A 122 -16.31 10.34 8.75
CA GLU A 122 -17.21 9.73 9.74
C GLU A 122 -16.78 10.01 11.19
N TRP A 123 -15.48 10.06 11.48
CA TRP A 123 -14.95 10.26 12.83
C TRP A 123 -14.77 11.72 13.23
N LEU A 124 -14.37 12.57 12.29
CA LEU A 124 -14.00 13.97 12.55
C LEU A 124 -15.04 14.96 11.99
N GLY A 125 -16.08 14.47 11.30
CA GLY A 125 -17.06 15.29 10.59
C GLY A 125 -16.51 15.91 9.29
N GLY A 126 -17.37 16.61 8.55
CA GLY A 126 -17.03 17.17 7.24
C GLY A 126 -17.14 16.16 6.11
N ASP A 127 -16.45 16.43 4.99
CA ASP A 127 -16.37 15.51 3.86
C ASP A 127 -14.94 14.95 3.66
N GLY A 128 -14.84 13.88 2.87
CA GLY A 128 -13.55 13.21 2.65
C GLY A 128 -12.51 14.08 1.93
N ASN A 129 -12.90 15.05 1.11
CA ASN A 129 -11.95 15.93 0.43
C ASN A 129 -11.26 16.89 1.41
N GLU A 130 -11.97 17.39 2.42
CA GLU A 130 -11.41 18.28 3.45
C GLU A 130 -10.27 17.61 4.24
N HIS A 131 -10.28 16.27 4.33
CA HIS A 131 -9.28 15.48 5.06
C HIS A 131 -8.08 15.04 4.22
N ARG A 132 -8.00 15.38 2.93
CA ARG A 132 -6.93 14.90 2.04
C ARG A 132 -5.54 15.28 2.54
N SER A 133 -5.34 16.53 2.96
CA SER A 133 -4.05 17.02 3.46
C SER A 133 -3.62 16.29 4.73
N LEU A 134 -4.54 16.05 5.66
CA LEU A 134 -4.27 15.30 6.88
C LEU A 134 -3.86 13.85 6.58
N ILE A 135 -4.61 13.16 5.71
CA ILE A 135 -4.29 11.77 5.35
C ILE A 135 -2.95 11.68 4.63
N LEU A 136 -2.63 12.61 3.73
CA LEU A 136 -1.33 12.63 3.05
C LEU A 136 -0.18 12.89 4.03
N ALA A 137 -0.36 13.78 5.02
CA ALA A 137 0.63 14.00 6.07
C ALA A 137 0.87 12.74 6.92
N ILE A 138 -0.21 12.02 7.27
CA ILE A 138 -0.12 10.75 8.00
C ILE A 138 0.58 9.68 7.14
N ILE A 139 0.27 9.58 5.85
CA ILE A 139 0.94 8.65 4.93
C ILE A 139 2.43 8.96 4.86
N ALA A 140 2.81 10.23 4.68
CA ALA A 140 4.21 10.66 4.66
C ALA A 140 4.95 10.29 5.97
N LEU A 141 4.28 10.46 7.11
CA LEU A 141 4.81 10.05 8.41
C LEU A 141 5.01 8.52 8.50
N ILE A 142 4.04 7.73 8.03
CA ILE A 142 4.15 6.27 7.99
C ILE A 142 5.31 5.84 7.07
N ASP A 143 5.36 6.38 5.86
CA ASP A 143 6.41 6.09 4.88
C ASP A 143 7.79 6.44 5.43
N GLY A 144 7.91 7.55 6.18
CA GLY A 144 9.13 7.91 6.90
C GLY A 144 9.55 6.84 7.91
N VAL A 145 8.62 6.38 8.77
CA VAL A 145 8.91 5.30 9.74
C VAL A 145 9.34 4.01 9.04
N VAL A 146 8.62 3.63 7.98
CA VAL A 146 8.90 2.40 7.21
C VAL A 146 10.26 2.51 6.53
N LEU A 147 10.55 3.63 5.87
CA LEU A 147 11.84 3.89 5.23
C LEU A 147 12.97 3.76 6.24
N LEU A 148 12.91 4.51 7.34
CA LEU A 148 13.99 4.57 8.33
C LEU A 148 14.27 3.20 8.97
N LYS A 149 13.21 2.41 9.24
CA LYS A 149 13.37 1.04 9.73
C LYS A 149 13.89 0.08 8.64
N HIS A 150 13.40 0.19 7.41
CA HIS A 150 13.76 -0.71 6.32
C HIS A 150 15.22 -0.53 5.86
N THR A 151 15.73 0.70 5.89
CA THR A 151 17.13 0.98 5.53
C THR A 151 18.12 0.64 6.64
N GLY A 152 17.64 0.28 7.85
CA GLY A 152 18.48 0.07 9.02
C GLY A 152 19.08 1.36 9.60
N TRP A 153 18.55 2.53 9.22
CA TRP A 153 19.02 3.82 9.74
C TRP A 153 18.71 3.98 11.23
N VAL A 154 17.57 3.46 11.67
CA VAL A 154 17.14 3.48 13.07
C VAL A 154 17.88 2.39 13.84
N ARG A 155 18.66 2.81 14.85
CA ARG A 155 19.34 1.88 15.74
C ARG A 155 18.37 1.22 16.73
N GLU A 156 18.80 0.12 17.35
CA GLU A 156 17.96 -0.62 18.28
C GLU A 156 17.55 0.24 19.48
N GLU A 157 18.48 1.04 20.02
CA GLU A 157 18.23 1.97 21.13
C GLU A 157 17.18 3.04 20.80
N ASP A 158 17.06 3.44 19.53
CA ASP A 158 16.15 4.50 19.06
C ASP A 158 14.78 3.96 18.63
N SER A 159 14.62 2.64 18.51
CA SER A 159 13.39 2.03 17.98
C SER A 159 12.15 2.39 18.83
N SER A 160 12.29 2.37 20.15
CA SER A 160 11.21 2.75 21.07
C SER A 160 10.87 4.24 20.97
N ALA A 161 11.88 5.09 20.84
CA ALA A 161 11.70 6.54 20.68
C ALA A 161 10.99 6.87 19.36
N LEU A 162 11.36 6.20 18.26
CA LEU A 162 10.68 6.35 16.96
C LEU A 162 9.21 5.95 17.05
N SER A 163 8.90 4.82 17.68
CA SER A 163 7.52 4.37 17.86
C SER A 163 6.71 5.33 18.73
N ALA A 164 7.27 5.83 19.85
CA ALA A 164 6.62 6.81 20.70
C ALA A 164 6.38 8.14 19.95
N GLY A 165 7.39 8.60 19.21
CA GLY A 165 7.32 9.81 18.38
C GLY A 165 6.24 9.71 17.30
N PHE A 166 6.16 8.57 16.60
CA PHE A 166 5.10 8.30 15.62
C PHE A 166 3.70 8.41 16.24
N VAL A 167 3.47 7.75 17.38
CA VAL A 167 2.16 7.80 18.07
C VAL A 167 1.84 9.22 18.50
N LYS A 168 2.79 9.94 19.09
CA LYS A 168 2.59 11.32 19.53
C LYS A 168 2.31 12.26 18.36
N ALA A 169 3.03 12.10 17.25
CA ALA A 169 2.82 12.89 16.04
C ALA A 169 1.43 12.63 15.44
N LEU A 170 0.96 11.38 15.40
CA LEU A 170 -0.41 11.07 14.98
C LEU A 170 -1.45 11.79 15.85
N ASP A 171 -1.28 11.77 17.18
CA ASP A 171 -2.21 12.45 18.08
C ASP A 171 -2.25 13.95 17.83
N VAL A 172 -1.08 14.58 17.64
CA VAL A 172 -0.97 16.01 17.31
C VAL A 172 -1.64 16.33 15.96
N LEU A 173 -1.38 15.53 14.91
CA LEU A 173 -1.97 15.74 13.59
C LEU A 173 -3.49 15.66 13.64
N VAL A 174 -4.05 14.65 14.31
CA VAL A 174 -5.51 14.49 14.42
C VAL A 174 -6.16 15.55 15.31
N GLN A 175 -5.50 15.96 16.41
CA GLN A 175 -6.00 17.05 17.26
C GLN A 175 -6.05 18.40 16.53
N ASN A 176 -5.19 18.60 15.53
CA ASN A 176 -5.11 19.84 14.75
C ASN A 176 -5.74 19.70 13.36
N GLU A 177 -6.62 18.70 13.16
CA GLU A 177 -7.20 18.37 11.86
C GLU A 177 -7.86 19.57 11.14
N LEU A 178 -8.51 20.47 11.89
CA LEU A 178 -9.15 21.66 11.31
C LEU A 178 -8.15 22.57 10.57
N GLN A 179 -6.90 22.66 11.04
CA GLN A 179 -5.86 23.44 10.37
C GLN A 179 -5.48 22.84 9.02
N PHE A 180 -5.61 21.51 8.86
CA PHE A 180 -5.40 20.83 7.59
C PHE A 180 -6.55 21.04 6.60
N ARG A 181 -7.79 21.27 7.09
CA ARG A 181 -8.94 21.58 6.22
C ARG A 181 -8.83 22.98 5.63
N THR A 182 -8.37 23.94 6.43
CA THR A 182 -8.30 25.36 6.07
C THR A 182 -7.00 25.77 5.41
N ALA A 183 -6.00 24.89 5.39
CA ALA A 183 -4.74 25.10 4.68
C ALA A 183 -4.98 25.14 3.16
N GLY A 184 -5.38 26.31 2.67
CA GLY A 184 -5.27 26.65 1.25
C GLY A 184 -3.82 26.50 0.80
N SER A 185 -3.63 26.02 -0.43
CA SER A 185 -2.35 25.78 -1.10
C SER A 185 -1.31 26.85 -0.79
N THR A 186 -0.50 26.64 0.25
CA THR A 186 0.55 27.59 0.65
C THR A 186 1.89 26.89 0.44
N GLU A 187 2.65 27.47 -0.51
CA GLU A 187 4.04 27.21 -0.90
C GLU A 187 4.47 25.74 -1.09
N LEU A 188 4.53 25.34 -2.36
CA LEU A 188 5.14 24.09 -2.81
C LEU A 188 6.61 23.99 -2.35
N LEU A 189 6.96 22.85 -1.75
CA LEU A 189 8.26 22.22 -2.00
C LEU A 189 8.32 21.98 -3.52
N THR A 190 9.05 22.84 -4.22
CA THR A 190 9.16 22.91 -5.68
C THR A 190 9.24 21.53 -6.33
N ASP A 191 8.37 21.29 -7.33
CA ASP A 191 8.35 20.12 -8.21
C ASP A 191 9.75 19.81 -8.77
N GLY A 192 10.41 18.81 -8.18
CA GLY A 192 11.63 18.22 -8.71
C GLY A 192 11.28 17.06 -9.64
N ASN A 193 11.64 17.21 -10.92
CA ASN A 193 11.66 16.23 -12.01
C ASN A 193 10.34 15.94 -12.76
N ARG A 194 10.09 16.75 -13.79
CA ARG A 194 9.85 16.22 -15.13
C ARG A 194 11.16 16.26 -15.91
N HIS A 195 11.71 15.11 -16.28
CA HIS A 195 12.43 14.83 -17.53
C HIS A 195 12.51 13.33 -17.72
#